data_AF-A0A0I5Z9H3-F1
#
_entry.id   AF-A0A0I5Z9H3-F1
#
_cell.length_a   1.000
_cell.length_b   1.000
_cell.length_c   1.000
_cell.angle_alpha   90.00
_cell.angle_beta   90.00
_cell.angle_gamma   90.00
#
_symmetry.space_group_name_H-M   'P 1'
#
loop_
_entity.id
_entity.type
_entity.pdbx_description
1 polymer ?
#
loop_
_entity_poly.entity_id
_entity_poly.type
_entity_poly.pdbx_seq_one_letter_code
_entity_poly.pdbx_strand_id
1 'polypeptide(L)'
;MMYAETRNMTPYGNVGIANKTQNFEAVAQYQFDFGLRPSLAYVYSKGKDLGGNDYNNNGHQEYVDQDLVNYVEIGATYYFNKNFSTYVDYKINLLDKDDDFYDNNGIATDDVVGVGLVYQF
;
A
#
# COMPACT_ATOMS: atom_id res chain seq x y z
N MET A 1 7.95 -8.15 10.73
CA MET A 1 6.78 -8.53 9.92
C MET A 1 5.54 -8.33 10.77
N MET A 2 4.47 -7.83 10.17
CA MET A 2 3.16 -7.72 10.80
C MET A 2 2.14 -8.43 9.93
N TYR A 3 1.28 -9.21 10.56
CA TYR A 3 0.08 -9.74 9.94
C TYR A 3 -1.10 -9.24 10.75
N ALA A 4 -2.10 -8.70 10.06
CA ALA A 4 -3.34 -8.27 10.68
C ALA A 4 -4.53 -8.77 9.85
N GLU A 5 -5.59 -9.16 10.55
CA GLU A 5 -6.88 -9.44 9.93
C GLU A 5 -7.90 -8.52 10.57
N THR A 6 -8.65 -7.78 9.75
CA THR A 6 -9.78 -6.98 10.23
C THR A 6 -11.07 -7.45 9.58
N ARG A 7 -12.20 -7.24 10.25
CA ARG A 7 -13.53 -7.58 9.73
C ARG A 7 -14.44 -6.38 9.82
N ASN A 8 -15.19 -6.08 8.76
CA ASN A 8 -16.15 -4.98 8.66
C ASN A 8 -15.58 -3.60 9.09
N MET A 9 -14.28 -3.37 8.89
CA MET A 9 -13.60 -2.18 9.45
C MET A 9 -12.74 -1.42 8.43
N THR A 10 -12.47 -1.97 7.25
CA THR A 10 -11.66 -1.29 6.24
C THR A 10 -12.58 -0.67 5.19
N PRO A 11 -12.75 0.66 5.15
CA PRO A 11 -13.49 1.31 4.07
C PRO A 11 -12.71 1.21 2.76
N TYR A 12 -13.42 1.03 1.64
CA TYR A 12 -12.88 1.09 0.28
C TYR A 12 -13.84 1.89 -0.62
N GLY A 13 -13.29 2.68 -1.54
CA GLY A 13 -14.07 3.62 -2.35
C GLY A 13 -14.84 4.64 -1.49
N ASN A 14 -16.00 5.07 -1.98
CA ASN A 14 -16.79 6.15 -1.35
C ASN A 14 -17.82 5.64 -0.31
N VAL A 15 -18.18 4.34 -0.35
CA VAL A 15 -19.28 3.79 0.49
C VAL A 15 -19.08 2.32 0.91
N GLY A 16 -18.05 1.64 0.42
CA GLY A 16 -17.83 0.21 0.68
C GLY A 16 -17.10 -0.05 1.99
N ILE A 17 -17.53 -1.05 2.76
CA ILE A 17 -16.77 -1.59 3.90
C ILE A 17 -16.39 -3.02 3.57
N ALA A 18 -15.10 -3.33 3.62
CA ALA A 18 -14.61 -4.68 3.39
C ALA A 18 -15.04 -5.60 4.54
N ASN A 19 -15.71 -6.70 4.20
CA ASN A 19 -16.18 -7.66 5.19
C ASN A 19 -15.02 -8.32 5.93
N LYS A 20 -13.93 -8.59 5.21
CA LYS A 20 -12.67 -9.07 5.78
C LYS A 20 -11.50 -8.48 5.01
N THR A 21 -10.46 -8.05 5.73
CA THR A 21 -9.17 -7.70 5.12
C THR A 21 -8.05 -8.52 5.74
N GLN A 22 -7.14 -9.00 4.90
CA GLN A 22 -5.91 -9.65 5.33
C GLN A 22 -4.75 -8.75 4.92
N ASN A 23 -4.04 -8.25 5.92
CA ASN A 23 -2.94 -7.30 5.77
C ASN A 23 -1.64 -8.01 6.12
N PHE A 24 -0.66 -7.85 5.26
CA PHE A 24 0.69 -8.35 5.43
C PHE A 24 1.68 -7.24 5.15
N GLU A 25 2.56 -7.00 6.12
CA GLU A 25 3.59 -5.98 6.02
C GLU A 25 4.95 -6.57 6.42
N ALA A 26 5.93 -6.41 5.56
CA ALA A 26 7.30 -6.80 5.80
C ALA A 26 8.21 -5.62 5.48
N VAL A 27 9.12 -5.30 6.41
CA VAL A 27 10.10 -4.22 6.23
C VAL A 27 11.46 -4.78 6.60
N ALA A 28 12.43 -4.59 5.70
CA ALA A 28 13.83 -4.87 5.90
C ALA A 28 14.60 -3.55 5.76
N GLN A 29 15.40 -3.21 6.76
CA GLN A 29 16.25 -2.02 6.73
C GLN A 29 17.63 -2.37 7.24
N TYR A 30 18.63 -1.68 6.73
CA TYR A 30 19.99 -1.83 7.23
C TYR A 30 20.59 -0.45 7.46
N GLN A 31 21.16 -0.22 8.64
CA GLN A 31 21.82 1.05 8.95
C GLN A 31 23.33 0.85 8.82
N PHE A 32 23.94 1.54 7.86
CA PHE A 32 25.38 1.60 7.75
C PHE A 32 25.96 2.64 8.72
N ASP A 33 27.19 2.39 9.18
CA ASP A 33 27.93 3.28 10.08
C ASP A 33 28.22 4.65 9.45
N PHE A 34 28.28 4.74 8.12
CA PHE A 34 28.51 5.99 7.39
C PHE A 34 27.23 6.84 7.19
N GLY A 35 26.11 6.45 7.79
CA GLY A 35 24.87 7.23 7.82
C GLY A 35 23.83 6.86 6.75
N LEU A 36 24.13 5.96 5.81
CA LEU A 36 23.13 5.47 4.85
C LEU A 36 22.25 4.39 5.48
N ARG A 37 20.96 4.47 5.23
CA ARG A 37 19.95 3.50 5.64
C ARG A 37 19.06 3.10 4.46
N PRO A 38 19.42 2.08 3.67
CA PRO A 38 18.47 1.47 2.75
C PRO A 38 17.28 0.82 3.48
N SER A 39 16.13 0.87 2.83
CA SER A 39 14.90 0.21 3.25
C SER A 39 14.24 -0.50 2.07
N LEU A 40 13.69 -1.67 2.34
CA LEU A 40 12.83 -2.42 1.45
C LEU A 40 11.58 -2.80 2.24
N ALA A 41 10.42 -2.36 1.79
CA ALA A 41 9.14 -2.71 2.37
C ALA A 41 8.24 -3.39 1.34
N TYR A 42 7.43 -4.32 1.81
CA TYR A 42 6.34 -4.94 1.06
C TYR A 42 5.08 -4.83 1.88
N VAL A 43 4.06 -4.22 1.28
CA VAL A 43 2.76 -3.99 1.90
C VAL A 43 1.69 -4.59 1.00
N TYR A 44 0.96 -5.54 1.56
CA TYR A 44 -0.10 -6.25 0.89
C TYR A 44 -1.36 -6.24 1.75
N SER A 45 -2.49 -5.89 1.14
CA SER A 45 -3.82 -5.91 1.74
C SER A 45 -4.78 -6.50 0.74
N LYS A 46 -5.39 -7.62 1.11
CA LYS A 46 -6.46 -8.25 0.33
C LYS A 46 -7.80 -8.06 1.03
N GLY A 47 -8.75 -7.45 0.33
CA GLY A 47 -10.16 -7.46 0.68
C GLY A 47 -10.78 -8.78 0.25
N LYS A 48 -11.39 -9.49 1.22
CA LYS A 48 -12.20 -10.67 0.95
C LYS A 48 -13.66 -10.36 1.16
N ASP A 49 -14.49 -10.91 0.29
CA ASP A 49 -15.94 -10.79 0.36
C ASP A 49 -16.37 -9.30 0.27
N LEU A 50 -15.84 -8.56 -0.71
CA LEU A 50 -16.23 -7.17 -0.97
C LEU A 50 -17.57 -7.16 -1.69
N GLY A 51 -18.67 -7.08 -0.95
CA GLY A 51 -20.02 -7.06 -1.51
C GLY A 51 -20.31 -5.77 -2.29
N GLY A 52 -20.88 -5.92 -3.50
CA GLY A 52 -21.44 -4.81 -4.27
C GLY A 52 -20.58 -4.24 -5.40
N ASN A 53 -19.44 -4.84 -5.72
CA ASN A 53 -18.54 -4.39 -6.79
C ASN A 53 -18.63 -5.20 -8.09
N ASP A 54 -19.36 -6.31 -8.10
CA ASP A 54 -19.60 -7.09 -9.31
C ASP A 54 -21.10 -7.40 -9.42
N TYR A 55 -21.62 -7.49 -10.63
CA TYR A 55 -23.02 -7.81 -10.91
C TYR A 55 -23.04 -8.99 -11.86
N ASN A 56 -23.66 -10.10 -11.45
CA ASN A 56 -23.84 -11.21 -12.38
C ASN A 56 -24.77 -10.82 -13.53
N ASN A 57 -24.81 -11.66 -14.57
CA ASN A 57 -25.65 -11.48 -15.77
C ASN A 57 -27.16 -11.30 -15.47
N ASN A 58 -27.58 -11.52 -14.21
CA ASN A 58 -28.95 -11.35 -13.73
C ASN A 58 -29.13 -10.09 -12.86
N GLY A 59 -28.12 -9.23 -12.74
CA GLY A 59 -28.17 -7.96 -12.00
C GLY A 59 -28.04 -8.09 -10.48
N HIS A 60 -27.61 -9.25 -9.96
CA HIS A 60 -27.37 -9.42 -8.52
C HIS A 60 -25.93 -9.09 -8.15
N GLN A 61 -25.77 -8.35 -7.06
CA GLN A 61 -24.47 -8.01 -6.48
C GLN A 61 -23.74 -9.29 -6.04
N GLU A 62 -22.59 -9.56 -6.66
CA GLU A 62 -21.68 -10.62 -6.26
C GLU A 62 -20.59 -10.10 -5.32
N TYR A 63 -20.12 -11.01 -4.48
CA TYR A 63 -19.00 -10.79 -3.59
C TYR A 63 -17.72 -11.20 -4.32
N VAL A 64 -16.81 -10.24 -4.48
CA VAL A 64 -15.52 -10.47 -5.14
C VAL A 64 -14.39 -10.23 -4.16
N ASP A 65 -13.37 -11.07 -4.27
CA ASP A 65 -12.11 -10.90 -3.55
C ASP A 65 -11.20 -9.99 -4.37
N GLN A 66 -10.87 -8.81 -3.88
CA GLN A 66 -10.02 -7.84 -4.58
C GLN A 66 -8.85 -7.38 -3.70
N ASP A 67 -7.71 -7.14 -4.32
CA ASP A 67 -6.55 -6.61 -3.63
C ASP A 67 -6.77 -5.11 -3.41
N LEU A 68 -6.69 -4.62 -2.18
CA LEU A 68 -6.94 -3.21 -1.86
C LEU A 68 -5.65 -2.37 -1.87
N VAL A 69 -4.54 -3.01 -1.47
CA VAL A 69 -3.21 -2.40 -1.45
C VAL A 69 -2.21 -3.48 -1.83
N ASN A 70 -1.33 -3.23 -2.79
CA ASN A 70 -0.23 -4.12 -3.09
C ASN A 70 0.91 -3.27 -3.64
N TYR A 71 1.95 -3.04 -2.84
CA TYR A 71 3.12 -2.30 -3.30
C TYR A 71 4.41 -2.79 -2.66
N VAL A 72 5.48 -2.62 -3.41
CA VAL A 72 6.86 -2.73 -2.92
C VAL A 72 7.42 -1.31 -2.83
N GLU A 73 8.04 -0.98 -1.72
CA GLU A 73 8.72 0.29 -1.53
C GLU A 73 10.21 0.05 -1.35
N ILE A 74 11.00 0.72 -2.19
CA ILE A 74 12.45 0.68 -2.14
C ILE A 74 12.94 2.08 -1.85
N GLY A 75 13.67 2.24 -0.76
CA GLY A 75 14.08 3.55 -0.29
C GLY A 75 15.50 3.56 0.26
N ALA A 76 16.03 4.76 0.40
CA ALA A 76 17.28 5.01 1.08
C ALA A 76 17.25 6.38 1.75
N THR A 77 17.50 6.39 3.05
CA THR A 77 17.73 7.63 3.81
C THR A 77 19.22 7.81 4.04
N TYR A 78 19.77 8.98 3.76
CA TYR A 78 21.13 9.34 4.10
C TYR A 78 21.14 10.40 5.20
N TYR A 79 21.75 10.04 6.33
CA TYR A 79 21.92 10.91 7.49
C TYR A 79 23.29 11.59 7.43
N PHE A 80 23.32 12.90 7.15
CA PHE A 80 24.55 13.68 7.22
C PHE A 80 24.97 13.90 8.68
N ASN A 81 23.99 14.21 9.53
CA ASN A 81 24.15 14.34 10.98
C ASN A 81 22.78 14.15 11.67
N LYS A 82 22.71 14.30 12.99
CA LYS A 82 21.45 14.15 13.77
C LYS A 82 20.38 15.19 13.41
N ASN A 83 20.75 16.25 12.71
CA ASN A 83 19.93 17.42 12.41
C ASN A 83 19.60 17.56 10.92
N PHE A 84 20.21 16.76 10.05
CA PHE A 84 20.07 16.88 8.60
C PHE A 84 20.13 15.51 7.91
N SER A 85 19.08 15.19 7.16
CA SER A 85 18.98 13.97 6.36
C SER A 85 18.33 14.24 5.01
N THR A 86 18.59 13.35 4.07
CA THR A 86 17.87 13.28 2.80
C THR A 86 17.34 11.88 2.61
N TYR A 87 16.24 11.73 1.89
CA TYR A 87 15.70 10.43 1.54
C TYR A 87 15.21 10.41 0.11
N VAL A 88 15.25 9.20 -0.46
CA VAL A 88 14.58 8.84 -1.70
C VAL A 88 13.81 7.57 -1.45
N ASP A 89 12.53 7.57 -1.77
CA ASP A 89 11.64 6.41 -1.66
C ASP A 89 10.93 6.22 -3.00
N TYR A 90 10.88 4.98 -3.45
CA TYR A 90 10.18 4.59 -4.67
C TYR A 90 9.13 3.54 -4.33
N LYS A 91 7.87 3.94 -4.41
CA LYS A 91 6.71 3.06 -4.28
C LYS A 91 6.36 2.51 -5.66
N ILE A 92 6.60 1.22 -5.82
CA ILE A 92 6.22 0.44 -6.99
C ILE A 92 4.87 -0.20 -6.68
N ASN A 93 3.83 0.26 -7.36
CA ASN A 93 2.49 -0.24 -7.18
C ASN A 93 2.31 -1.51 -8.02
N LEU A 94 1.86 -2.58 -7.37
CA LEU A 94 1.67 -3.90 -7.97
C LEU A 94 0.18 -4.25 -8.15
N LEU A 95 -0.71 -3.27 -7.94
CA LEU A 95 -2.12 -3.40 -8.29
C LEU A 95 -2.26 -3.45 -9.81
N ASP A 96 -3.18 -4.30 -10.30
CA ASP A 96 -3.42 -4.44 -11.73
C ASP A 96 -4.11 -3.19 -12.25
N LYS A 97 -3.40 -2.42 -13.08
CA LYS A 97 -3.87 -1.13 -13.59
C LYS A 97 -5.01 -1.26 -14.60
N ASP A 98 -5.18 -2.45 -15.19
CA ASP A 98 -6.19 -2.71 -16.21
C ASP A 98 -7.54 -3.18 -15.63
N ASP A 99 -7.68 -3.22 -14.30
CA ASP A 99 -8.92 -3.59 -13.63
C ASP A 99 -9.77 -2.34 -13.30
N ASP A 100 -10.94 -2.26 -13.95
CA ASP A 100 -11.94 -1.20 -13.78
C ASP A 100 -12.34 -0.99 -12.31
N PHE A 101 -12.13 -1.98 -11.44
CA PHE A 101 -12.33 -1.89 -10.00
C PHE A 101 -11.56 -0.72 -9.36
N TYR A 102 -10.29 -0.52 -9.72
CA TYR A 102 -9.42 0.46 -9.06
C TYR A 102 -9.76 1.89 -9.47
N ASP A 103 -10.00 2.11 -10.77
CA ASP A 103 -10.42 3.39 -11.31
C ASP A 103 -11.79 3.81 -10.75
N ASN A 104 -12.74 2.86 -10.66
CA ASN A 104 -14.08 3.13 -10.11
C ASN A 104 -14.08 3.42 -8.60
N ASN A 105 -13.09 2.90 -7.86
CA ASN A 105 -12.97 3.11 -6.42
C ASN A 105 -11.94 4.20 -6.04
N GLY A 106 -11.35 4.89 -7.02
CA GLY A 106 -10.36 5.95 -6.78
C GLY A 106 -9.06 5.45 -6.14
N ILE A 107 -8.72 4.18 -6.35
CA ILE A 107 -7.50 3.58 -5.81
C ILE A 107 -6.38 3.86 -6.81
N ALA A 108 -5.38 4.65 -6.40
CA ALA A 108 -4.24 4.94 -7.25
C ALA A 108 -3.43 3.66 -7.50
N THR A 109 -3.32 3.26 -8.76
CA THR A 109 -2.50 2.14 -9.26
C THR A 109 -1.14 2.60 -9.81
N ASP A 110 -0.90 3.91 -9.82
CA ASP A 110 0.37 4.47 -10.28
C ASP A 110 1.51 4.28 -9.27
N ASP A 111 2.72 4.20 -9.83
CA ASP A 111 3.98 4.29 -9.12
C ASP A 111 4.23 5.71 -8.61
N VAL A 112 4.91 5.84 -7.46
CA VAL A 112 5.22 7.14 -6.85
C VAL A 112 6.68 7.19 -6.41
N VAL A 113 7.37 8.27 -6.77
CA VAL A 113 8.72 8.58 -6.28
C VAL A 113 8.64 9.77 -5.31
N GLY A 114 9.17 9.60 -4.12
CA GLY A 114 9.37 10.65 -3.12
C GLY A 114 10.84 10.97 -2.97
N VAL A 115 11.19 12.26 -2.98
CA VAL A 115 12.52 12.74 -2.60
C VAL A 115 12.36 13.87 -1.60
N GLY A 116 13.20 13.89 -0.58
CA GLY A 116 13.08 14.86 0.49
C GLY A 116 14.40 15.22 1.15
N LEU A 117 14.41 16.42 1.70
CA LEU A 117 15.46 16.94 2.57
C LEU A 117 14.80 17.35 3.88
N VAL A 118 15.33 16.85 4.99
CA VAL A 118 14.78 17.09 6.32
C VAL A 118 15.85 17.75 7.16
N TYR A 119 15.48 18.88 7.76
CA TYR A 119 16.27 19.57 8.77
C TYR A 119 15.47 19.61 10.07
N GLN A 120 16.10 19.20 11.18
CA GLN A 120 15.48 19.10 12.50
C GLN A 120 16.39 19.70 13.58
N PHE A 121 15.80 20.40 14.55
CA PHE A 121 16.51 21.10 15.63
C PHE A 121 16.38 20.38 16.98
#